data_AF-A0A0N0A439-F1
#
_entry.id   AF-A0A0N0A439-F1
#
_cell.length_a   1.000
_cell.length_b   1.000
_cell.length_c   1.000
_cell.angle_alpha   90.00
_cell.angle_beta   90.00
_cell.angle_gamma   90.00
#
_symmetry.space_group_name_H-M   'P 1'
#
loop_
_entity.id
_entity.type
_entity.pdbx_description
1 polymer ?
#
loop_
_entity_poly.entity_id
_entity_poly.type
_entity_poly.pdbx_seq_one_letter_code
_entity_poly.pdbx_strand_id
1 'polypeptide(L)'
;MADEAVFAADPRRIQVGGDATSQVAESTSNAAEQFANATAFDPADPPWGNDSYGRQYVQNYVQYHTPLREGIRMLAQAVQSAGDMTYNAGRNFEKTQSDNTEAIKDTSHFRPHI
;
A
#
# COMPACT_ATOMS: atom_id res chain seq x y z
N MET A 1 -24.86 -31.70 1.12
CA MET A 1 -23.71 -31.32 1.97
C MET A 1 -22.40 -31.13 1.19
N ALA A 2 -22.33 -31.37 -0.13
CA ALA A 2 -21.08 -31.30 -0.91
C ALA A 2 -20.86 -29.97 -1.69
N ASP A 3 -21.90 -29.15 -1.87
CA ASP A 3 -21.83 -27.94 -2.71
C ASP A 3 -21.34 -26.67 -1.98
N GLU A 4 -21.34 -26.64 -0.65
CA GLU A 4 -20.90 -25.46 0.12
C GLU A 4 -19.37 -25.26 0.07
N ALA A 5 -18.60 -26.34 -0.10
CA ALA A 5 -17.13 -26.28 -0.08
C ALA A 5 -16.52 -25.80 -1.41
N VAL A 6 -17.28 -25.82 -2.52
CA VAL A 6 -16.76 -25.51 -3.87
C VAL A 6 -16.65 -23.99 -4.11
N PHE A 7 -17.41 -23.17 -3.37
CA PHE A 7 -17.43 -21.72 -3.54
C PHE A 7 -16.62 -20.93 -2.49
N ALA A 8 -16.14 -21.59 -1.43
CA ALA A 8 -15.35 -20.95 -0.38
C ALA A 8 -13.85 -20.94 -0.75
N ALA A 9 -13.41 -20.04 -1.63
CA ALA A 9 -11.98 -19.74 -1.74
C ALA A 9 -11.47 -19.21 -0.39
N ASP A 10 -10.34 -19.69 0.12
CA ASP A 10 -9.91 -19.33 1.49
C ASP A 10 -9.60 -17.81 1.63
N PRO A 11 -10.44 -17.02 2.34
CA PRO A 11 -10.24 -15.58 2.50
C PRO A 11 -8.91 -15.25 3.17
N ARG A 12 -8.38 -16.19 3.97
CA ARG A 12 -7.12 -16.04 4.68
C ARG A 12 -5.95 -15.78 3.74
N ARG A 13 -5.95 -16.32 2.52
CA ARG A 13 -4.85 -16.09 1.56
C ARG A 13 -4.82 -14.66 1.04
N ILE A 14 -6.00 -14.07 0.80
CA ILE A 14 -6.11 -12.68 0.34
C ILE A 14 -5.78 -11.73 1.49
N GLN A 15 -6.26 -12.02 2.71
CA GLN A 15 -5.91 -11.27 3.92
C GLN A 15 -4.39 -11.30 4.19
N VAL A 16 -3.75 -12.47 4.16
CA VAL A 16 -2.30 -12.61 4.33
C VAL A 16 -1.53 -11.83 3.24
N GLY A 17 -1.99 -11.86 1.99
CA GLY A 17 -1.41 -11.05 0.91
C GLY A 17 -1.59 -9.54 1.14
N GLY A 18 -2.74 -9.13 1.65
CA GLY A 18 -3.03 -7.74 2.04
C GLY A 18 -2.14 -7.25 3.17
N ASP A 19 -2.01 -8.04 4.24
CA ASP A 19 -1.15 -7.72 5.39
C ASP A 19 0.32 -7.60 4.98
N ALA A 20 0.80 -8.52 4.14
CA ALA A 20 2.16 -8.46 3.60
C ALA A 20 2.38 -7.21 2.75
N THR A 21 1.41 -6.85 1.91
CA THR A 21 1.49 -5.64 1.08
C THR A 21 1.44 -4.37 1.93
N SER A 22 0.63 -4.36 3.00
CA SER A 22 0.56 -3.26 3.96
C SER A 22 1.88 -3.06 4.73
N GLN A 23 2.55 -4.15 5.13
CA GLN A 23 3.86 -4.06 5.78
C GLN A 23 4.94 -3.51 4.84
N VAL A 24 4.92 -3.92 3.56
CA VAL A 24 5.83 -3.37 2.53
C VAL A 24 5.54 -1.90 2.28
N ALA A 25 4.27 -1.50 2.24
CA ALA A 25 3.85 -0.11 2.12
C ALA A 25 4.36 0.75 3.28
N GLU A 26 4.15 0.31 4.51
CA GLU A 26 4.61 1.02 5.70
C GLU A 26 6.14 1.14 5.71
N SER A 27 6.85 0.06 5.42
CA SER A 27 8.32 0.07 5.31
C SER A 27 8.81 1.04 4.22
N THR A 28 8.15 1.07 3.06
CA THR A 28 8.48 1.96 1.95
C THR A 28 8.22 3.42 2.33
N SER A 29 7.10 3.71 3.00
CA SER A 29 6.78 5.05 3.50
C SER A 29 7.83 5.54 4.50
N ASN A 30 8.20 4.70 5.47
CA ASN A 30 9.23 5.02 6.46
C ASN A 30 10.59 5.28 5.81
N ALA A 31 10.97 4.46 4.82
CA ALA A 31 12.22 4.66 4.07
C ALA A 31 12.20 5.97 3.26
N ALA A 32 11.07 6.31 2.65
CA ALA A 32 10.88 7.56 1.91
C ALA A 32 10.98 8.79 2.82
N GLU A 33 10.38 8.73 4.01
CA GLU A 33 10.49 9.78 5.03
C GLU A 33 11.92 9.92 5.55
N GLN A 34 12.59 8.82 5.85
CA GLN A 34 13.99 8.83 6.27
C GLN A 34 14.88 9.47 5.20
N PHE A 35 14.71 9.12 3.93
CA PHE A 35 15.42 9.77 2.83
C PHE A 35 15.13 11.27 2.78
N ALA A 36 13.86 11.66 2.85
CA ALA A 36 13.45 13.06 2.80
C ALA A 36 14.03 13.89 3.96
N ASN A 37 14.12 13.32 5.15
CA ASN A 37 14.68 13.96 6.34
C ASN A 37 16.21 14.02 6.28
N ALA A 38 16.87 12.92 5.92
CA ALA A 38 18.33 12.84 5.84
C ALA A 38 18.92 13.73 4.74
N THR A 39 18.13 14.03 3.70
CA THR A 39 18.54 14.87 2.57
C THR A 39 17.88 16.24 2.55
N ALA A 40 17.15 16.61 3.61
CA ALA A 40 16.59 17.95 3.74
C ALA A 40 17.71 18.98 3.96
N PHE A 41 17.56 20.14 3.33
CA PHE A 41 18.41 21.31 3.55
C PHE A 41 17.56 22.58 3.45
N ASP A 42 18.01 23.65 4.12
CA ASP A 42 17.43 24.98 3.98
C ASP A 42 18.02 25.67 2.74
N PRO A 43 17.23 26.04 1.72
CA PRO A 43 17.73 26.78 0.57
C PRO A 43 18.26 28.19 0.92
N ALA A 44 17.79 28.79 2.02
CA ALA A 44 18.24 30.11 2.48
C ALA A 44 19.54 30.05 3.29
N ASP A 45 19.84 28.90 3.90
CA ASP A 45 21.08 28.64 4.65
C ASP A 45 21.64 27.24 4.31
N PRO A 46 22.16 27.06 3.08
CA PRO A 46 22.61 25.75 2.65
C PRO A 46 23.93 25.33 3.32
N PRO A 47 24.08 24.05 3.71
CA PRO A 47 25.24 23.56 4.45
C PRO A 47 26.56 23.58 3.65
N TRP A 48 26.50 23.82 2.33
CA TRP A 48 27.64 23.89 1.42
C TRP A 48 28.13 25.33 1.14
N GLY A 49 27.50 26.36 1.72
CA GLY A 49 27.94 27.75 1.60
C GLY A 49 27.76 28.37 0.20
N ASN A 50 28.18 29.63 0.06
CA ASN A 50 28.00 30.46 -1.16
C ASN A 50 29.27 30.63 -2.02
N ASP A 51 30.31 29.83 -1.74
CA ASP A 51 31.56 29.88 -2.50
C ASP A 51 31.45 29.18 -3.87
N SER A 52 32.58 28.98 -4.55
CA SER A 52 32.62 28.26 -5.84
C SER A 52 32.23 26.79 -5.71
N TYR A 53 32.54 26.16 -4.56
CA TYR A 53 32.23 24.75 -4.31
C TYR A 53 30.73 24.57 -4.02
N GLY A 54 30.14 25.43 -3.20
CA GLY A 54 28.71 25.46 -2.94
C GLY A 54 27.89 25.66 -4.21
N ARG A 55 28.34 26.52 -5.13
CA ARG A 55 27.69 26.70 -6.44
C ARG A 55 27.74 25.47 -7.33
N GLN A 56 28.86 24.76 -7.38
CA GLN A 56 28.95 23.47 -8.09
C GLN A 56 28.04 22.41 -7.46
N TYR A 57 27.97 22.39 -6.13
CA TYR A 57 27.07 21.48 -5.41
C TYR A 57 25.61 21.73 -5.78
N VAL A 58 25.16 22.99 -5.81
CA VAL A 58 23.79 23.34 -6.24
C VAL A 58 23.52 22.85 -7.67
N GLN A 59 24.41 23.13 -8.61
CA GLN A 59 24.21 22.71 -10.01
C GLN A 59 24.15 21.18 -10.16
N ASN A 60 25.00 20.45 -9.43
CA ASN A 60 25.13 19.01 -9.61
C ASN A 60 24.18 18.18 -8.76
N TYR A 61 23.76 18.66 -7.59
CA TYR A 61 22.97 17.89 -6.63
C TYR A 61 21.54 18.40 -6.53
N VAL A 62 21.32 19.71 -6.33
CA VAL A 62 19.98 20.27 -6.06
C VAL A 62 19.03 20.06 -7.22
N GLN A 63 19.52 20.17 -8.46
CA GLN A 63 18.73 19.94 -9.68
C GLN A 63 18.10 18.55 -9.73
N TYR A 64 18.80 17.52 -9.24
CA TYR A 64 18.31 16.14 -9.26
C TYR A 64 17.65 15.73 -7.94
N HIS A 65 18.06 16.34 -6.84
CA HIS A 65 17.54 16.04 -5.51
C HIS A 65 16.03 16.30 -5.39
N THR A 66 15.54 17.45 -5.86
CA THR A 66 14.12 17.79 -5.74
C THR A 66 13.23 16.80 -6.51
N PRO A 67 13.49 16.51 -7.81
CA PRO A 67 12.77 15.46 -8.54
C PRO A 67 12.89 14.07 -7.91
N LEU A 68 14.07 13.71 -7.40
CA LEU A 68 14.29 12.42 -6.75
C LEU A 68 13.45 12.27 -5.49
N ARG A 69 13.44 13.30 -4.62
CA ARG A 69 12.63 13.33 -3.40
C ARG A 69 11.14 13.20 -3.71
N GLU A 70 10.67 13.89 -4.75
CA GLU A 70 9.27 13.78 -5.18
C GLU A 70 8.96 12.39 -5.76
N GLY A 71 9.86 11.83 -6.58
CA GLY A 71 9.75 10.47 -7.10
C GLY A 71 9.64 9.41 -6.01
N ILE A 72 10.47 9.53 -4.96
CA ILE A 72 10.44 8.64 -3.80
C ILE A 72 9.12 8.77 -3.02
N ARG A 73 8.59 9.98 -2.86
CA ARG A 73 7.27 10.20 -2.23
C ARG A 73 6.13 9.58 -3.03
N MET A 74 6.12 9.78 -4.36
CA MET A 74 5.12 9.18 -5.24
C MET A 74 5.18 7.65 -5.20
N LEU A 75 6.38 7.08 -5.18
CA LEU A 75 6.56 5.63 -5.03
C LEU A 75 5.96 5.13 -3.71
N ALA A 76 6.27 5.79 -2.60
CA ALA A 76 5.70 5.43 -1.30
C ALA A 76 4.17 5.50 -1.29
N GLN A 77 3.58 6.56 -1.84
CA GLN A 77 2.13 6.71 -1.97
C GLN A 77 1.50 5.62 -2.85
N ALA A 78 2.15 5.25 -3.96
CA ALA A 78 1.66 4.21 -4.85
C ALA A 78 1.66 2.83 -4.16
N VAL A 79 2.73 2.50 -3.42
CA VAL A 79 2.81 1.24 -2.67
C VAL A 79 1.77 1.23 -1.54
N GLN A 80 1.58 2.35 -0.84
CA GLN A 80 0.55 2.48 0.19
C GLN A 80 -0.86 2.28 -0.37
N SER A 81 -1.17 2.93 -1.49
CA SER A 81 -2.46 2.76 -2.17
C SER A 81 -2.69 1.30 -2.60
N ALA A 82 -1.66 0.62 -3.12
CA ALA A 82 -1.75 -0.80 -3.47
C ALA A 82 -1.99 -1.70 -2.23
N GLY A 83 -1.35 -1.39 -1.10
CA GLY A 83 -1.59 -2.04 0.18
C GLY A 83 -3.04 -1.90 0.64
N ASP A 84 -3.55 -0.67 0.67
CA ASP A 84 -4.93 -0.38 1.06
C ASP A 84 -5.94 -1.08 0.15
N MET A 85 -5.74 -1.09 -1.16
CA MET A 85 -6.61 -1.79 -2.11
C MET A 85 -6.61 -3.30 -1.88
N THR A 86 -5.44 -3.90 -1.61
CA THR A 86 -5.31 -5.35 -1.38
C THR A 86 -5.98 -5.75 -0.07
N TYR A 87 -5.79 -4.96 0.99
CA TYR A 87 -6.47 -5.16 2.27
C TYR A 87 -8.00 -5.06 2.13
N ASN A 88 -8.48 -4.02 1.46
CA ASN A 88 -9.92 -3.81 1.22
C ASN A 88 -10.52 -4.92 0.34
N ALA A 89 -9.78 -5.42 -0.66
CA ALA A 89 -10.20 -6.56 -1.47
C ALA A 89 -10.39 -7.82 -0.61
N GLY A 90 -9.48 -8.09 0.33
CA GLY A 90 -9.62 -9.19 1.30
C GLY A 90 -10.87 -9.08 2.16
N ARG A 91 -11.13 -7.88 2.70
CA ARG A 91 -12.34 -7.60 3.51
C ARG A 91 -13.64 -7.75 2.72
N ASN A 92 -13.68 -7.24 1.50
CA ASN A 92 -14.86 -7.34 0.64
C ASN A 92 -15.11 -8.80 0.21
N PHE A 93 -14.05 -9.56 -0.03
CA PHE A 93 -14.14 -10.97 -0.37
C PHE A 93 -14.70 -11.81 0.78
N GLU A 94 -14.20 -11.61 2.01
CA GLU A 94 -14.72 -12.25 3.23
C GLU A 94 -16.21 -11.95 3.41
N LYS A 95 -16.61 -10.68 3.29
CA LYS A 95 -18.02 -10.29 3.38
C LYS A 95 -18.87 -10.99 2.32
N THR A 96 -18.41 -10.99 1.07
CA THR A 96 -19.14 -11.63 -0.04
C THR A 96 -19.33 -13.12 0.21
N GLN A 97 -18.32 -13.80 0.77
CA GLN A 97 -18.48 -15.21 1.14
C GLN A 97 -19.45 -15.44 2.28
N SER A 98 -19.43 -14.60 3.32
CA SER A 98 -20.39 -14.69 4.42
C SER A 98 -21.82 -14.52 3.88
N ASP A 99 -22.06 -13.46 3.12
CA ASP A 99 -23.36 -13.14 2.54
C ASP A 99 -23.86 -14.28 1.62
N ASN A 100 -22.97 -14.85 0.79
CA ASN A 100 -23.32 -15.99 -0.07
C ASN A 100 -23.61 -17.27 0.72
N THR A 101 -22.84 -17.55 1.78
CA THR A 101 -23.04 -18.73 2.62
C THR A 101 -24.35 -18.63 3.39
N GLU A 102 -24.70 -17.44 3.89
CA GLU A 102 -25.99 -17.17 4.53
C GLU A 102 -27.15 -17.34 3.54
N ALA A 103 -27.04 -16.79 2.32
CA ALA A 103 -28.06 -16.94 1.30
C ALA A 103 -28.30 -18.41 0.90
N ILE A 104 -27.24 -19.24 0.85
CA ILE A 104 -27.35 -20.69 0.59
C ILE A 104 -28.07 -21.40 1.75
N LYS A 105 -27.79 -21.04 2.99
CA LYS A 105 -28.47 -21.61 4.18
C LYS A 105 -29.95 -21.24 4.21
N ASP A 106 -30.29 -19.99 3.92
CA ASP A 106 -31.68 -19.54 3.86
C ASP A 106 -32.46 -20.24 2.73
N THR A 107 -31.86 -20.36 1.53
CA THR A 107 -32.51 -21.05 0.41
C THR A 107 -32.64 -22.56 0.61
N SER A 108 -31.72 -23.19 1.35
CA SER A 108 -31.82 -24.61 1.70
C SER A 108 -32.84 -24.91 2.80
N HIS A 109 -33.17 -23.95 3.66
CA HIS A 109 -34.30 -24.03 4.60
C HIS A 109 -35.69 -23.91 3.93
N PHE A 110 -35.74 -23.39 2.70
CA PHE A 110 -36.99 -23.16 1.96
C PHE A 110 -37.40 -24.28 0.99
N ARG A 111 -36.78 -25.47 1.03
CA ARG A 111 -37.26 -26.60 0.21
C ARG A 111 -38.64 -27.07 0.73
N PRO A 112 -39.74 -26.86 0.00
CA PRO A 112 -41.01 -27.50 0.34
C PRO A 112 -40.82 -29.00 0.10
N HIS A 113 -41.20 -29.82 1.08
CA HIS A 113 -41.41 -31.24 0.84
C HIS A 113 -42.47 -31.38 -0.26
N ILE A 114 -42.05 -31.84 -1.43
CA ILE A 114 -42.94 -32.45 -2.43
C ILE A 114 -42.83 -33.96 -2.25
#